data_AF-A0A816KBH6-F1
#
_entry.id   AF-A0A816KBH6-F1
#
_cell.length_a   1.000
_cell.length_b   1.000
_cell.length_c   1.000
_cell.angle_alpha   90.00
_cell.angle_beta   90.00
_cell.angle_gamma   90.00
#
_symmetry.space_group_name_H-M   'P 1'
#
loop_
_entity.id
_entity.type
_entity.pdbx_description
1 polymer ?
#
loop_
_entity_poly.entity_id
_entity_poly.type
_entity_poly.pdbx_seq_one_letter_code
_entity_poly.pdbx_strand_id
1 'polypeptide(L)'
;MMHGPCGAAKKDNVCMVNGKCSKMFPKPLNIRTSIDANGFPVYMRRIDGRFIEKNGIRLDNEFVVPYNRDLMLRYRAHMNVEWCVQTRAVKYLFKYIHKGPDYASAAMDKEDEDGVIDEIKTYYDCRYYYI
;
A
#
# COMPACT_ATOMS: atom_id res chain seq x y z
N MET A 1 -6.94 -6.06 4.40
CA MET A 1 -6.69 -4.85 5.26
C MET A 1 -7.94 -3.98 5.23
N MET A 2 -8.21 -3.19 6.27
CA MET A 2 -9.35 -2.26 6.31
C MET A 2 -8.88 -0.83 6.10
N HIS A 3 -9.56 -0.09 5.23
CA HIS A 3 -9.41 1.35 5.17
C HIS A 3 -9.94 1.94 6.48
N GLY A 4 -9.21 2.90 7.04
CA GLY A 4 -9.64 3.56 8.27
C GLY A 4 -10.92 4.38 8.05
N PRO A 5 -11.61 4.79 9.13
CA PRO A 5 -12.74 5.68 9.03
C PRO A 5 -12.37 6.95 8.27
N CYS A 6 -13.20 7.35 7.33
CA CYS A 6 -13.02 8.56 6.51
C CYS A 6 -14.39 9.13 6.14
N GLY A 7 -14.41 10.21 5.35
CA GLY A 7 -15.66 10.81 4.91
C GLY A 7 -16.35 11.56 6.04
N ALA A 8 -17.67 11.43 6.11
CA ALA A 8 -18.46 12.06 7.17
C ALA A 8 -18.07 11.55 8.57
N ALA A 9 -17.65 10.29 8.68
CA ALA A 9 -17.26 9.67 9.94
C ALA A 9 -15.91 10.18 10.47
N LYS A 10 -15.02 10.65 9.59
CA LYS A 10 -13.72 11.24 9.96
C LYS A 10 -13.20 12.19 8.87
N LYS A 11 -13.52 13.48 9.00
CA LYS A 11 -13.24 14.51 7.98
C LYS A 11 -11.80 15.01 7.97
N ASP A 12 -11.13 14.88 9.10
CA ASP A 12 -9.74 15.28 9.41
C ASP A 12 -8.70 14.21 9.05
N ASN A 13 -9.12 13.06 8.51
CA ASN A 13 -8.18 12.00 8.16
C ASN A 13 -7.32 12.39 6.94
N VAL A 14 -6.07 11.92 6.90
CA VAL A 14 -5.05 12.23 5.87
C VAL A 14 -5.52 11.87 4.46
N CYS A 15 -6.42 10.89 4.33
CA CYS A 15 -6.98 10.51 3.04
C CYS A 15 -8.01 11.52 2.49
N MET A 16 -8.49 12.48 3.28
CA MET A 16 -9.54 13.43 2.91
C MET A 16 -8.97 14.61 2.12
N VAL A 17 -9.54 14.86 0.94
CA VAL A 17 -9.18 15.97 0.05
C VAL A 17 -10.46 16.60 -0.47
N ASN A 18 -10.64 17.92 -0.30
CA ASN A 18 -11.83 18.66 -0.71
C ASN A 18 -13.15 18.01 -0.21
N GLY A 19 -13.15 17.54 1.04
CA GLY A 19 -14.31 16.91 1.67
C GLY A 19 -14.62 15.47 1.20
N LYS A 20 -13.82 14.89 0.31
CA LYS A 20 -13.98 13.51 -0.19
C LYS A 20 -12.76 12.66 0.11
N CYS A 21 -12.93 11.37 0.31
CA CYS A 21 -11.79 10.46 0.42
C CYS A 21 -11.09 10.36 -0.94
N SER A 22 -9.80 10.68 -0.99
CA SER A 22 -8.94 10.57 -2.17
C SER A 22 -8.85 9.15 -2.76
N LYS A 23 -9.12 8.14 -1.94
CA LYS A 23 -9.18 6.73 -2.34
C LYS A 23 -10.60 6.24 -2.67
N MET A 24 -11.59 7.13 -2.56
CA MET A 24 -13.01 6.90 -2.83
C MET A 24 -13.60 5.79 -1.96
N PHE A 25 -13.33 5.85 -0.64
CA PHE A 25 -14.01 5.03 0.35
C PHE A 25 -15.18 5.82 1.00
N PRO A 26 -16.26 5.15 1.43
CA PRO A 26 -16.58 3.72 1.22
C PRO A 26 -16.76 3.35 -0.25
N LYS A 27 -16.40 2.11 -0.62
CA LYS A 27 -16.54 1.58 -1.98
C LYS A 27 -17.92 0.91 -2.12
N PRO A 28 -18.60 1.08 -3.26
CA PRO A 28 -19.93 0.51 -3.45
C PRO A 28 -19.91 -1.01 -3.32
N LEU A 29 -20.93 -1.54 -2.65
CA LEU A 29 -21.20 -2.98 -2.60
C LEU A 29 -21.47 -3.52 -4.00
N ASN A 30 -21.02 -4.75 -4.25
CA ASN A 30 -21.21 -5.40 -5.55
C ASN A 30 -21.32 -6.91 -5.39
N ILE A 31 -22.34 -7.51 -6.01
CA ILE A 31 -22.66 -8.94 -5.87
C ILE A 31 -21.67 -9.80 -6.68
N ARG A 32 -21.07 -9.25 -7.74
CA ARG A 32 -20.13 -9.97 -8.60
C ARG A 32 -19.04 -9.05 -9.12
N THR A 33 -17.85 -9.61 -9.34
CA THR A 33 -16.76 -8.87 -10.00
C THR A 33 -17.11 -8.65 -11.47
N SER A 34 -16.99 -7.41 -11.94
CA SER A 34 -17.22 -6.99 -13.33
C SER A 34 -16.12 -6.04 -13.81
N ILE A 35 -16.12 -5.72 -15.11
CA ILE A 35 -15.25 -4.69 -15.69
C ILE A 35 -16.13 -3.48 -16.00
N ASP A 36 -15.70 -2.28 -15.58
CA ASP A 36 -16.42 -1.04 -15.87
C ASP A 36 -16.21 -0.56 -17.32
N ALA A 37 -16.91 0.51 -17.71
CA ALA A 37 -16.80 1.09 -19.04
C ALA A 37 -15.39 1.61 -19.39
N ASN A 38 -14.53 1.82 -18.39
CA ASN A 38 -13.16 2.30 -18.54
C ASN A 38 -12.13 1.15 -18.53
N GLY A 39 -12.59 -0.11 -18.45
CA GLY A 39 -11.75 -1.30 -18.43
C GLY A 39 -11.18 -1.66 -17.06
N PHE A 40 -11.66 -1.06 -15.96
CA PHE A 40 -11.19 -1.37 -14.61
C PHE A 40 -12.04 -2.44 -13.94
N PRO A 41 -11.42 -3.34 -13.14
CA PRO A 41 -12.17 -4.31 -12.36
C PRO A 41 -12.94 -3.62 -11.22
N VAL A 42 -14.25 -3.83 -11.18
CA VAL A 42 -15.10 -3.54 -10.03
C VAL A 42 -15.26 -4.83 -9.25
N TYR A 43 -14.52 -4.96 -8.16
CA TYR A 43 -14.51 -6.18 -7.34
C TYR A 43 -15.84 -6.40 -6.60
N MET A 44 -16.23 -7.67 -6.48
CA MET A 44 -17.30 -8.10 -5.60
C MET A 44 -17.04 -7.67 -4.15
N ARG A 45 -18.04 -7.05 -3.53
CA ARG A 45 -18.10 -6.65 -2.12
C ARG A 45 -19.46 -7.08 -1.57
N ARG A 46 -19.47 -8.19 -0.83
CA ARG A 46 -20.71 -8.86 -0.39
C ARG A 46 -21.36 -8.11 0.77
N ILE A 47 -22.68 -8.21 0.86
CA ILE A 47 -23.44 -7.81 2.05
C ILE A 47 -23.65 -9.08 2.88
N ASP A 48 -22.82 -9.28 3.89
CA ASP A 48 -22.87 -10.47 4.76
C ASP A 48 -23.06 -10.10 6.25
N GLY A 49 -23.31 -8.82 6.53
CA GLY A 49 -23.53 -8.29 7.88
C GLY A 49 -22.28 -8.24 8.76
N ARG A 50 -21.10 -8.63 8.24
CA ARG A 50 -19.85 -8.57 8.99
C ARG A 50 -19.30 -7.15 9.01
N PHE A 51 -18.82 -6.73 10.16
CA PHE A 51 -18.17 -5.45 10.35
C PHE A 51 -17.07 -5.57 11.40
N ILE A 52 -16.16 -4.60 11.39
CA ILE A 52 -15.28 -4.32 12.51
C ILE A 52 -15.65 -2.96 13.09
N GLU A 53 -15.41 -2.75 14.38
CA GLU A 53 -15.56 -1.44 14.99
C GLU A 53 -14.18 -0.81 15.20
N LYS A 54 -14.03 0.45 14.79
CA LYS A 54 -12.82 1.23 15.00
C LYS A 54 -13.20 2.62 15.48
N ASN A 55 -12.84 2.96 16.72
CA ASN A 55 -13.17 4.23 17.37
C ASN A 55 -14.69 4.53 17.37
N GLY A 56 -15.53 3.53 17.67
CA GLY A 56 -16.99 3.65 17.66
C GLY A 56 -17.62 3.69 16.27
N ILE A 57 -16.84 3.53 15.20
CA ILE A 57 -17.32 3.55 13.82
C ILE A 57 -17.31 2.12 13.27
N ARG A 58 -18.46 1.65 12.80
CA ARG A 58 -18.59 0.35 12.13
C ARG A 58 -18.08 0.45 10.70
N LEU A 59 -17.14 -0.43 10.34
CA LEU A 59 -16.56 -0.57 9.02
C LEU A 59 -16.91 -1.95 8.48
N ASP A 60 -17.68 -1.99 7.42
CA ASP A 60 -18.11 -3.20 6.73
C ASP A 60 -17.28 -3.46 5.47
N ASN A 61 -17.78 -4.32 4.59
CA ASN A 61 -17.10 -4.70 3.35
C ASN A 61 -16.89 -3.54 2.35
N GLU A 62 -17.53 -2.38 2.55
CA GLU A 62 -17.27 -1.17 1.75
C GLU A 62 -15.89 -0.57 2.05
N PHE A 63 -15.32 -0.84 3.23
CA PHE A 63 -14.02 -0.33 3.67
C PHE A 63 -12.87 -1.31 3.44
N VAL A 64 -13.14 -2.52 2.94
CA VAL A 64 -12.09 -3.52 2.68
C VAL A 64 -11.15 -3.05 1.56
N VAL A 65 -9.85 -3.07 1.82
CA VAL A 65 -8.81 -2.90 0.79
C VAL A 65 -8.59 -4.27 0.12
N PRO A 66 -8.68 -4.38 -1.21
CA PRO A 66 -8.48 -5.65 -1.93
C PRO A 66 -7.13 -6.30 -1.58
N TYR A 67 -7.14 -7.62 -1.47
CA TYR A 67 -5.97 -8.45 -1.22
C TYR A 67 -6.18 -9.86 -1.75
N ASN A 68 -5.09 -10.57 -2.00
CA ASN A 68 -5.12 -12.01 -2.30
C ASN A 68 -4.80 -12.79 -1.02
N ARG A 69 -5.75 -13.61 -0.53
CA ARG A 69 -5.61 -14.36 0.72
C ARG A 69 -4.45 -15.36 0.66
N ASP A 70 -4.30 -16.08 -0.44
CA ASP A 70 -3.30 -17.15 -0.56
C ASP A 70 -1.89 -16.57 -0.58
N LEU A 71 -1.68 -15.51 -1.37
CA LEU A 71 -0.41 -14.79 -1.40
C LEU A 71 -0.11 -14.19 -0.03
N MET A 72 -1.10 -13.52 0.59
CA MET A 72 -0.92 -12.90 1.91
C MET A 72 -0.45 -13.91 2.96
N LEU A 73 -1.07 -15.10 3.00
CA LEU A 73 -0.69 -16.16 3.94
C LEU A 73 0.69 -16.75 3.61
N ARG A 74 0.99 -16.95 2.32
CA ARG A 74 2.24 -17.57 1.87
C ARG A 74 3.47 -16.71 2.17
N TYR A 75 3.39 -15.40 1.95
CA TYR A 75 4.54 -14.50 2.07
C TYR A 75 4.46 -13.57 3.29
N ARG A 76 3.42 -13.72 4.13
CA ARG A 76 3.19 -12.88 5.33
C ARG A 76 3.22 -11.38 5.02
N ALA A 77 2.78 -11.00 3.83
CA ALA A 77 2.81 -9.62 3.33
C ALA A 77 1.48 -9.27 2.67
N HIS A 78 1.05 -8.02 2.81
CA HIS A 78 -0.19 -7.58 2.18
C HIS A 78 0.00 -7.38 0.67
N MET A 79 -0.43 -8.35 -0.12
CA MET A 79 -0.35 -8.28 -1.58
C MET A 79 -1.73 -8.10 -2.20
N ASN A 80 -1.77 -7.19 -3.16
CA ASN A 80 -2.92 -6.97 -4.02
C ASN A 80 -2.57 -7.43 -5.44
N VAL A 81 -3.54 -7.99 -6.15
CA VAL A 81 -3.41 -8.43 -7.55
C VAL A 81 -4.44 -7.64 -8.34
N GLU A 82 -3.98 -6.88 -9.32
CA GLU A 82 -4.85 -6.04 -10.14
C GLU A 82 -4.76 -6.42 -11.61
N TRP A 83 -5.92 -6.42 -12.27
CA TRP A 83 -6.01 -6.58 -13.71
C TRP A 83 -5.67 -5.25 -14.40
N CYS A 84 -4.56 -5.22 -15.12
CA CYS A 84 -3.99 -4.00 -15.70
C CYS A 84 -4.33 -3.89 -17.19
N VAL A 85 -5.36 -3.11 -17.52
CA VAL A 85 -5.76 -2.84 -18.93
C VAL A 85 -5.12 -1.57 -19.48
N GLN A 86 -4.89 -0.56 -18.63
CA GLN A 86 -4.49 0.77 -19.09
C GLN A 86 -2.97 0.98 -19.10
N THR A 87 -2.52 1.83 -20.03
CA THR A 87 -1.15 2.39 -20.09
C THR A 87 -0.66 2.96 -18.76
N ARG A 88 -1.57 3.38 -17.86
CA ARG A 88 -1.22 3.79 -16.49
C ARG A 88 -0.54 2.70 -15.66
N ALA A 89 -0.98 1.45 -15.79
CA ALA A 89 -0.36 0.32 -15.11
C ALA A 89 1.03 0.03 -15.65
N VAL A 90 1.19 0.09 -16.97
CA VAL A 90 2.49 -0.02 -17.64
C VAL A 90 3.41 1.10 -17.17
N LYS A 91 2.95 2.35 -17.17
CA LYS A 91 3.68 3.50 -16.62
C LYS A 91 4.05 3.30 -15.16
N TYR A 92 3.16 2.73 -14.36
CA TYR A 92 3.43 2.43 -12.95
C TYR A 92 4.53 1.36 -12.85
N LEU A 93 4.45 0.24 -13.54
CA LEU A 93 5.50 -0.78 -13.56
C LEU A 93 6.85 -0.19 -13.96
N PHE A 94 6.89 0.57 -15.06
CA PHE A 94 8.11 1.23 -15.52
C PHE A 94 8.63 2.25 -14.51
N LYS A 95 7.75 3.00 -13.84
CA LYS A 95 8.15 3.91 -12.75
C LYS A 95 8.87 3.17 -11.63
N TYR A 96 8.43 1.97 -11.26
CA TYR A 96 9.06 1.21 -10.17
C TYR A 96 10.34 0.48 -10.61
N ILE A 97 10.38 -0.03 -11.83
CA ILE A 97 11.62 -0.62 -12.40
C ILE A 97 12.72 0.44 -12.50
N HIS A 98 12.36 1.66 -12.91
CA HIS A 98 13.30 2.77 -13.07
C HIS A 98 13.32 3.71 -11.87
N LYS A 99 12.65 3.33 -10.76
CA LYS A 99 12.85 4.02 -9.50
C LYS A 99 14.25 3.61 -9.07
N GLY A 100 15.18 4.55 -9.15
CA GLY A 100 16.58 4.31 -8.80
C GLY A 100 16.71 3.70 -7.40
N PRO A 101 17.89 3.18 -7.06
CA PRO A 101 18.12 2.55 -5.76
C PRO A 101 17.68 3.49 -4.63
N ASP A 102 16.79 3.01 -3.76
CA ASP A 102 16.29 3.76 -2.58
C ASP A 102 17.32 3.72 -1.43
N TYR A 103 18.36 2.89 -1.55
CA TYR A 103 19.42 2.66 -0.55
C TYR A 103 20.80 2.68 -1.20
N ALA A 104 21.78 3.15 -0.45
CA ALA A 104 23.19 3.06 -0.77
C ALA A 104 23.95 2.54 0.46
N SER A 105 24.78 1.52 0.26
CA SER A 105 25.72 1.08 1.28
C SER A 105 27.02 1.88 1.12
N ALA A 106 27.42 2.59 2.18
CA ALA A 106 28.66 3.36 2.22
C ALA A 106 29.65 2.69 3.17
N ALA A 107 30.86 2.44 2.70
CA ALA A 107 31.95 1.94 3.53
C ALA A 107 32.84 3.13 3.96
N MET A 108 33.21 3.20 5.24
CA MET A 108 34.29 4.08 5.69
C MET A 108 35.49 3.24 6.09
N ASP A 109 36.60 3.38 5.38
CA ASP A 109 37.88 2.86 5.84
C ASP A 109 38.32 3.67 7.06
N LYS A 110 38.23 3.07 8.24
CA LYS A 110 38.91 3.52 9.44
C LYS A 110 39.90 2.43 9.83
N GLU A 111 41.17 2.77 9.84
CA GLU A 111 42.17 1.98 10.55
C GLU A 111 41.93 2.20 12.04
N ASP A 112 41.36 1.20 12.74
CA ASP A 112 41.31 1.22 14.20
C ASP A 112 42.75 1.11 14.74
N GLU A 113 43.09 1.89 15.77
CA GLU A 113 44.44 2.01 16.36
C GLU A 113 45.06 0.66 16.82
N ASP A 114 44.24 -0.40 16.93
CA ASP A 114 44.62 -1.74 17.38
C ASP A 114 44.75 -2.79 16.24
N GLY A 115 44.59 -2.41 14.97
CA GLY A 115 44.74 -3.32 13.82
C GLY A 115 43.63 -4.39 13.68
N VAL A 116 42.56 -4.30 14.47
CA VAL A 116 41.39 -5.17 14.38
C VAL A 116 40.33 -4.51 13.51
N ILE A 117 40.08 -5.06 12.32
CA ILE A 117 39.07 -4.55 11.38
C ILE A 117 37.69 -5.10 11.77
N ASP A 118 36.78 -4.24 12.22
CA ASP A 118 35.37 -4.57 12.49
C ASP A 118 34.51 -4.29 11.25
N GLU A 119 34.35 -5.31 10.39
CA GLU A 119 33.58 -5.23 9.14
C GLU A 119 32.14 -4.71 9.33
N ILE A 120 31.52 -4.88 10.51
CA ILE A 120 30.15 -4.43 10.77
C ILE A 120 30.10 -2.91 11.01
N LYS A 121 31.15 -2.32 11.59
CA LYS A 121 31.24 -0.86 11.78
C LYS A 121 31.66 -0.11 10.53
N THR A 122 32.25 -0.81 9.56
CA THR A 122 32.76 -0.23 8.31
C THR A 122 31.62 0.15 7.36
N TYR A 123 30.52 -0.61 7.33
CA TYR A 123 29.43 -0.41 6.36
C TYR A 123 28.19 0.26 6.98
N TYR A 124 27.69 1.31 6.31
CA TYR A 124 26.46 2.01 6.66
C TYR A 124 25.43 1.87 5.54
N ASP A 125 24.25 1.34 5.87
CA ASP A 125 23.10 1.35 4.97
C ASP A 125 22.37 2.69 5.05
N CYS A 126 22.62 3.55 4.07
CA CYS A 126 22.05 4.88 3.96
C CYS A 126 20.81 4.86 3.05
N ARG A 127 19.77 5.62 3.42
CA ARG A 127 18.57 5.82 2.59
C ARG A 127 18.62 7.18 1.91
N TYR A 128 18.34 7.25 0.62
CA TYR A 128 18.27 8.52 -0.10
C TYR A 128 17.07 9.36 0.39
N TYR A 129 17.35 10.57 0.86
CA TYR A 129 16.35 11.60 1.12
C TYR A 129 16.33 12.59 -0.04
N TYR A 130 15.22 12.63 -0.78
CA TYR A 130 14.97 13.65 -1.79
C TYR A 130 14.30 14.84 -1.11
N ILE A 131 14.96 16.00 -1.11
CA ILE A 131 14.40 17.31 -0.69
C ILE A 131 13.54 17.88 -1.81
#